data_AF-A0A936CJZ3-F1
#
_entry.id   AF-A0A936CJZ3-F1
#
_cell.length_a   1.000
_cell.length_b   1.000
_cell.length_c   1.000
_cell.angle_alpha   90.00
_cell.angle_beta   90.00
_cell.angle_gamma   90.00
#
_symmetry.space_group_name_H-M   'P 1'
#
loop_
_entity.id
_entity.type
_entity.pdbx_description
1 polymer ?
#
loop_
_entity_poly.entity_id
_entity_poly.type
_entity_poly.pdbx_seq_one_letter_code
_entity_poly.pdbx_strand_id
1 'polypeptide(L)'
;MKIGPLTGDCTTNYEFVIIDCHKEDCRLEYNLGKVCCESSDCKLSELQVEKTACNDDQKFFVFFKFNHQGSGDCFRIRGNGHDYGEFKYSQLPVKIGPLAGDCTTNYEFVIIDCHKEDCRLEYNLGKVCCESSDCKLSELQVEKTACNDDQKFFVFFKFNHQGPGDCFRIRGNGHDYGEFKYSQLPVKIGPLAGDCTTNYEFVIIDCHKEDCRLEYNLGKVCCESSDCKLSELQVEKQHATTIKSFCLFKFDHQGQGTVSALGKWT
;
A
#
# COMPACT_ATOMS: atom_id res chain seq x y z
N MET A 1 26.76 -22.87 67.68
CA MET A 1 27.59 -22.62 66.48
C MET A 1 26.67 -22.52 65.28
N LYS A 2 26.89 -21.57 64.36
CA LYS A 2 26.18 -21.51 63.08
C LYS A 2 27.20 -21.77 61.99
N ILE A 3 26.90 -22.72 61.11
CA ILE A 3 27.71 -22.98 59.91
C ILE A 3 26.90 -22.46 58.73
N GLY A 4 27.46 -21.50 57.98
CA GLY A 4 26.84 -20.93 56.80
C GLY A 4 27.17 -19.45 56.59
N PRO A 5 26.67 -18.86 55.48
CA PRO A 5 25.78 -19.45 54.49
C PRO A 5 26.47 -20.51 53.61
N LEU A 6 25.69 -21.48 53.12
CA LEU A 6 26.14 -22.55 52.23
C LEU A 6 25.43 -22.40 50.87
N THR A 7 26.11 -22.73 49.79
CA THR A 7 25.59 -22.64 48.42
C THR A 7 24.59 -23.78 48.15
N GLY A 8 23.38 -23.42 47.70
CA GLY A 8 22.33 -24.39 47.34
C GLY A 8 22.16 -24.54 45.82
N ASP A 9 23.22 -24.94 45.12
CA ASP A 9 23.31 -24.97 43.64
C ASP A 9 22.96 -26.33 42.99
N CYS A 10 22.45 -27.31 43.76
CA CYS A 10 22.16 -28.68 43.30
C CYS A 10 23.37 -29.48 42.75
N THR A 11 24.58 -28.93 42.81
CA THR A 11 25.82 -29.60 42.37
C THR A 11 26.69 -29.97 43.56
N THR A 12 26.79 -29.09 44.55
CA THR A 12 27.63 -29.23 45.74
C THR A 12 26.98 -30.21 46.73
N ASN A 13 27.75 -31.22 47.15
CA ASN A 13 27.34 -32.21 48.13
C ASN A 13 27.95 -31.89 49.50
N TYR A 14 27.12 -31.79 50.55
CA TYR A 14 27.58 -31.42 51.89
C TYR A 14 27.64 -32.61 52.83
N GLU A 15 28.79 -32.73 53.50
CA GLU A 15 29.05 -33.65 54.60
C GLU A 15 29.65 -32.88 55.77
N PHE A 16 29.16 -33.15 56.98
CA PHE A 16 29.65 -32.56 58.21
C PHE A 16 30.21 -33.64 59.12
N VAL A 17 31.42 -33.42 59.63
CA VAL A 17 32.08 -34.30 60.60
C VAL A 17 32.41 -33.49 61.84
N ILE A 18 31.95 -33.96 62.99
CA ILE A 18 32.26 -33.40 64.31
C ILE A 18 33.16 -34.41 65.02
N ILE A 19 34.37 -34.00 65.41
CA ILE A 19 35.35 -34.86 66.05
C ILE A 19 35.73 -34.24 67.40
N ASP A 20 35.80 -35.05 68.45
CA ASP A 20 36.34 -34.63 69.74
C ASP A 20 37.82 -34.23 69.60
N CYS A 21 38.21 -33.11 70.21
CA CYS A 21 39.55 -32.54 70.05
C CYS A 21 40.68 -33.38 70.68
N HIS A 22 40.36 -34.40 71.47
CA HIS A 22 41.33 -35.25 72.16
C HIS A 22 41.20 -36.74 71.82
N LYS A 23 40.12 -37.14 71.12
CA LYS A 23 39.86 -38.53 70.74
C LYS A 23 39.33 -38.60 69.31
N GLU A 24 40.21 -38.90 68.36
CA GLU A 24 39.85 -38.97 66.93
C GLU A 24 38.75 -40.01 66.63
N ASP A 25 38.68 -41.08 67.40
CA ASP A 25 37.63 -42.12 67.27
C ASP A 25 36.25 -41.65 67.76
N CYS A 26 36.18 -40.57 68.53
CA CYS A 26 34.93 -39.97 68.98
C CYS A 26 34.46 -38.96 67.94
N ARG A 27 33.83 -39.47 66.88
CA ARG A 27 33.31 -38.67 65.77
C ARG A 27 31.84 -38.93 65.48
N LEU A 28 31.16 -37.91 65.00
CA LEU A 28 29.82 -37.97 64.44
C LEU A 28 29.84 -37.42 63.02
N GLU A 29 29.24 -38.17 62.10
CA GLU A 29 29.12 -37.79 60.70
C GLU A 29 27.66 -37.54 60.35
N TYR A 30 27.41 -36.52 59.53
CA TYR A 30 26.11 -36.25 58.97
C TYR A 30 26.24 -35.86 57.50
N ASN A 31 25.63 -36.67 56.64
CA ASN A 31 25.54 -36.38 55.22
C ASN A 31 24.25 -35.61 54.95
N LEU A 32 24.36 -34.30 54.69
CA LEU A 32 23.22 -33.45 54.33
C LEU A 32 22.83 -33.65 52.86
N GLY A 33 23.76 -34.11 52.04
CA GLY A 33 23.54 -34.30 50.61
C GLY A 33 23.62 -32.98 49.83
N LYS A 34 22.98 -32.95 48.67
CA LYS A 34 22.84 -31.75 47.84
C LYS A 34 21.69 -30.90 48.34
N VAL A 35 21.94 -29.60 48.53
CA VAL A 35 20.89 -28.63 48.84
C VAL A 35 20.50 -27.92 47.55
N CYS A 36 19.21 -27.93 47.24
CA CYS A 36 18.62 -27.19 46.13
C CYS A 36 17.78 -26.06 46.69
N CYS A 37 18.27 -24.83 46.58
CA CYS A 37 17.42 -23.67 46.78
C CYS A 37 16.66 -23.47 45.48
N GLU A 38 15.37 -23.85 45.44
CA GLU A 38 14.53 -23.69 44.26
C GLU A 38 14.63 -22.25 43.75
N SER A 39 15.32 -22.04 42.63
CA SER A 39 15.08 -20.84 41.85
C SER A 39 13.64 -20.97 41.40
N SER A 40 12.75 -20.11 41.90
CA SER A 40 11.35 -20.07 41.47
C SER A 40 11.26 -20.31 39.96
N ASP A 41 10.44 -21.26 39.54
CA ASP A 41 10.22 -21.58 38.14
C ASP A 41 10.04 -20.29 37.36
N CYS A 42 10.90 -20.08 36.36
CA CYS A 42 10.82 -18.87 35.56
C CYS A 42 9.50 -18.90 34.80
N LYS A 43 8.70 -17.87 35.01
CA LYS A 43 7.39 -17.75 34.42
C LYS A 43 7.25 -16.41 33.74
N LEU A 44 6.98 -16.44 32.44
CA LEU A 44 6.56 -15.29 31.65
C LEU A 44 5.06 -15.43 31.37
N SER A 45 4.29 -14.35 31.49
CA SER A 45 2.83 -14.39 31.31
C SER A 45 2.25 -13.05 30.86
N GLU A 46 0.97 -13.05 30.48
CA GLU A 46 0.23 -11.84 30.09
C GLU A 46 0.90 -11.04 28.96
N LEU A 47 1.33 -11.75 27.91
CA LEU A 47 1.93 -11.10 26.75
C LEU A 47 0.94 -10.17 26.05
N GLN A 48 1.30 -8.90 25.99
CA GLN A 48 0.66 -7.85 25.20
C GLN A 48 1.62 -7.42 24.10
N VAL A 49 1.14 -7.50 22.87
CA VAL A 49 1.88 -7.08 21.68
C VAL A 49 1.05 -6.05 20.94
N GLU A 50 1.61 -4.86 20.74
CA GLU A 50 0.97 -3.77 20.03
C GLU A 50 1.85 -3.30 18.87
N LYS A 51 1.26 -3.04 17.70
CA LYS A 51 1.97 -2.48 16.56
C LYS A 51 1.58 -1.03 16.33
N THR A 52 2.52 -0.23 15.83
CA THR A 52 2.21 1.13 15.36
C THR A 52 1.44 1.10 14.04
N ALA A 53 0.88 2.26 13.68
CA ALA A 53 0.57 2.54 12.28
C ALA A 53 1.85 2.49 11.43
N CYS A 54 1.66 2.32 10.12
CA CYS A 54 2.76 2.37 9.16
C CYS A 54 3.24 3.81 8.97
N ASN A 55 4.54 3.99 8.81
CA ASN A 55 5.12 5.28 8.42
C ASN A 55 5.15 5.42 6.89
N ASP A 56 5.62 6.57 6.40
CA ASP A 56 5.72 6.89 4.97
C ASP A 56 6.63 5.90 4.20
N ASP A 57 7.55 5.22 4.89
CA ASP A 57 8.40 4.16 4.32
C ASP A 57 7.72 2.78 4.30
N GLN A 58 6.43 2.70 4.58
CA GLN A 58 5.66 1.44 4.69
C GLN A 58 6.21 0.48 5.76
N LYS A 59 6.78 1.04 6.83
CA LYS A 59 7.31 0.28 7.97
C LYS A 59 6.52 0.54 9.24
N PHE A 60 6.57 -0.40 10.17
CA PHE A 60 5.90 -0.30 11.46
C PHE A 60 6.85 -0.73 12.59
N PHE A 61 6.48 -0.43 13.83
CA PHE A 61 7.17 -0.90 15.02
C PHE A 61 6.25 -1.80 15.86
N VAL A 62 6.84 -2.66 16.68
CA VAL A 62 6.13 -3.56 17.59
C VAL A 62 6.60 -3.31 19.01
N PHE A 63 5.65 -3.21 19.94
CA PHE A 63 5.89 -3.08 21.37
C PHE A 63 5.50 -4.37 22.07
N PHE A 64 6.35 -4.81 22.99
CA PHE A 64 6.14 -6.01 23.80
C PHE A 64 6.09 -5.64 25.27
N LYS A 65 5.05 -6.10 25.96
CA LYS A 65 4.87 -5.99 27.41
C LYS A 65 4.37 -7.32 27.95
N PHE A 66 4.92 -7.77 29.06
CA PHE A 66 4.52 -9.01 29.71
C PHE A 66 4.94 -8.98 31.19
N ASN A 67 4.41 -9.90 31.98
CA ASN A 67 4.80 -10.10 33.38
C ASN A 67 5.86 -11.20 33.47
N HIS A 68 6.71 -11.11 34.48
CA HIS A 68 7.77 -12.09 34.72
C HIS A 68 7.92 -12.38 36.23
N GLN A 69 8.22 -13.64 36.57
CA GLN A 69 8.54 -14.11 37.92
C GLN A 69 9.65 -15.14 37.83
N GLY A 70 10.61 -15.09 38.76
CA GLY A 70 11.73 -16.04 38.77
C GLY A 70 12.63 -15.96 37.54
N SER A 71 12.57 -14.85 36.81
CA SER A 71 13.38 -14.56 35.64
C SER A 71 14.76 -14.09 36.01
N GLY A 72 15.72 -14.23 35.09
CA GLY A 72 17.05 -13.66 35.19
C GLY A 72 17.06 -12.14 34.96
N ASP A 73 18.22 -11.63 34.54
CA ASP A 73 18.43 -10.18 34.39
C ASP A 73 17.96 -9.65 33.02
N CYS A 74 17.87 -10.53 32.03
CA CYS A 74 17.52 -10.16 30.67
C CYS A 74 16.71 -11.23 29.94
N PHE A 75 16.10 -10.79 28.85
CA PHE A 75 15.44 -11.63 27.86
C PHE A 75 15.87 -11.20 26.46
N ARG A 76 15.66 -12.07 25.49
CA ARG A 76 15.98 -11.85 24.08
C ARG A 76 14.73 -12.02 23.23
N ILE A 77 14.58 -11.18 22.21
CA ILE A 77 13.51 -11.30 21.23
C ILE A 77 14.11 -11.81 19.91
N ARG A 78 13.62 -12.94 19.42
CA ARG A 78 13.96 -13.51 18.11
C ARG A 78 12.69 -13.71 17.29
N GLY A 79 12.83 -13.85 15.98
CA GLY A 79 11.69 -14.09 15.10
C GLY A 79 12.08 -14.11 13.64
N ASN A 80 11.43 -14.94 12.83
CA ASN A 80 11.74 -15.07 11.40
C ASN A 80 13.22 -15.37 11.11
N GLY A 81 13.89 -16.12 12.00
CA GLY A 81 15.33 -16.39 11.91
C GLY A 81 16.25 -15.22 12.26
N HIS A 82 15.70 -14.08 12.71
CA HIS A 82 16.43 -12.88 13.10
C HIS A 82 16.50 -12.74 14.64
N ASP A 83 17.62 -12.21 15.14
CA ASP A 83 17.78 -11.81 16.55
C ASP A 83 17.56 -10.30 16.66
N TYR A 84 16.44 -9.89 17.27
CA TYR A 84 16.06 -8.48 17.39
C TYR A 84 16.72 -7.78 18.58
N GLY A 85 17.43 -8.53 19.42
CA GLY A 85 18.22 -7.98 20.51
C GLY A 85 17.88 -8.54 21.88
N GLU A 86 18.73 -8.17 22.82
CA GLU A 86 18.67 -8.53 24.23
C GLU A 86 18.28 -7.29 25.06
N PHE A 87 17.37 -7.49 26.00
CA PHE A 87 16.73 -6.44 26.78
C PHE A 87 16.65 -6.84 28.24
N LYS A 88 16.70 -5.85 29.13
CA LYS A 88 16.45 -6.07 30.56
C LYS A 88 14.96 -6.08 30.83
N TYR A 89 14.49 -6.89 31.78
CA TYR A 89 13.09 -6.87 32.20
C TYR A 89 12.62 -5.49 32.67
N SER A 90 13.51 -4.68 33.25
CA SER A 90 13.24 -3.29 33.65
C SER A 90 13.00 -2.33 32.47
N GLN A 91 13.22 -2.75 31.23
CA GLN A 91 12.98 -1.95 30.03
C GLN A 91 11.57 -2.17 29.43
N LEU A 92 10.75 -3.05 30.01
CA LEU A 92 9.40 -3.27 29.51
C LEU A 92 8.54 -2.00 29.67
N PRO A 93 7.75 -1.62 28.65
CA PRO A 93 7.62 -2.26 27.34
C PRO A 93 8.80 -1.96 26.39
N VAL A 94 9.24 -2.97 25.63
CA VAL A 94 10.34 -2.83 24.65
C VAL A 94 9.82 -2.66 23.23
N LYS A 95 10.57 -1.93 22.40
CA LYS A 95 10.21 -1.58 21.02
C LYS A 95 11.16 -2.26 20.02
N ILE A 96 10.60 -2.97 19.05
CA ILE A 96 11.32 -3.60 17.94
C ILE A 96 10.91 -2.94 16.61
N GLY A 97 11.87 -2.82 15.70
CA GLY A 97 11.67 -2.30 14.34
C GLY A 97 12.63 -1.17 13.98
N PRO A 98 12.40 -0.48 12.85
CA PRO A 98 11.22 -0.60 11.98
C PRO A 98 11.20 -1.92 11.17
N LEU A 99 10.04 -2.54 11.06
CA LEU A 99 9.78 -3.78 10.31
C LEU A 99 9.00 -3.46 9.02
N ALA A 100 9.20 -4.25 7.97
CA ALA A 100 8.55 -4.05 6.67
C ALA A 100 7.09 -4.53 6.70
N GLY A 101 6.14 -3.66 6.34
CA GLY A 101 4.75 -4.07 6.14
C GLY A 101 4.47 -4.45 4.69
N ASP A 102 5.22 -5.42 4.16
CA ASP A 102 5.24 -5.78 2.74
C ASP A 102 4.15 -6.77 2.30
N CYS A 103 3.19 -7.13 3.17
CA CYS A 103 2.18 -8.18 2.94
C CYS A 103 2.71 -9.60 2.63
N THR A 104 4.02 -9.82 2.66
CA THR A 104 4.65 -11.11 2.31
C THR A 104 5.27 -11.77 3.54
N THR A 105 5.94 -10.99 4.38
CA THR A 105 6.64 -11.44 5.58
C THR A 105 5.62 -11.79 6.67
N ASN A 106 5.62 -13.05 7.11
CA ASN A 106 4.76 -13.53 8.18
C ASN A 106 5.47 -13.44 9.53
N TYR A 107 5.21 -12.42 10.33
CA TYR A 107 5.99 -12.16 11.55
C TYR A 107 5.62 -13.09 12.70
N GLU A 108 6.65 -13.73 13.27
CA GLU A 108 6.58 -14.48 14.52
C GLU A 108 7.66 -13.99 15.47
N PHE A 109 7.39 -14.04 16.76
CA PHE A 109 8.31 -13.61 17.80
C PHE A 109 8.39 -14.66 18.91
N VAL A 110 9.61 -14.91 19.37
CA VAL A 110 9.93 -15.73 20.53
C VAL A 110 10.70 -14.85 21.51
N ILE A 111 10.18 -14.74 22.73
CA ILE A 111 10.79 -14.02 23.84
C ILE A 111 11.36 -15.07 24.78
N ILE A 112 12.66 -15.07 25.03
CA ILE A 112 13.35 -16.11 25.80
C ILE A 112 14.19 -15.46 26.90
N ASP A 113 14.12 -15.95 28.13
CA ASP A 113 15.06 -15.55 29.20
C ASP A 113 16.51 -15.87 28.81
N CYS A 114 17.45 -14.97 29.10
CA CYS A 114 18.85 -15.13 28.71
C CYS A 114 19.57 -16.33 29.34
N HIS A 115 19.14 -16.75 30.53
CA HIS A 115 19.79 -17.80 31.31
C HIS A 115 18.95 -19.08 31.41
N LYS A 116 17.68 -19.01 30.98
CA LYS A 116 16.73 -20.11 31.07
C LYS A 116 15.99 -20.28 29.73
N GLU A 117 16.54 -21.09 28.84
CA GLU A 117 15.97 -21.27 27.47
C GLU A 117 14.52 -21.81 27.46
N ASP A 118 14.13 -22.58 28.47
CA ASP A 118 12.75 -23.08 28.60
C ASP A 118 11.75 -21.99 29.03
N CYS A 119 12.24 -20.86 29.54
CA CYS A 119 11.41 -19.74 29.96
C CYS A 119 11.15 -18.81 28.78
N ARG A 120 10.08 -19.10 28.03
CA ARG A 120 9.75 -18.40 26.79
C ARG A 120 8.28 -18.10 26.60
N LEU A 121 8.01 -17.10 25.76
CA LEU A 121 6.71 -16.80 25.17
C LEU A 121 6.84 -16.77 23.66
N GLU A 122 5.78 -17.16 22.97
CA GLU A 122 5.69 -17.13 21.52
C GLU A 122 4.49 -16.29 21.11
N TYR A 123 4.64 -15.54 20.01
CA TYR A 123 3.58 -14.72 19.46
C TYR A 123 3.66 -14.68 17.94
N ASN A 124 2.57 -15.05 17.28
CA ASN A 124 2.43 -14.91 15.84
C ASN A 124 1.66 -13.60 15.56
N LEU A 125 2.37 -12.59 15.05
CA LEU A 125 1.76 -11.33 14.64
C LEU A 125 1.06 -11.47 13.28
N GLY A 126 1.55 -12.37 12.43
CA GLY A 126 1.04 -12.54 11.09
C GLY A 126 1.71 -11.60 10.09
N LYS A 127 1.11 -11.51 8.90
CA LYS A 127 1.52 -10.56 7.86
C LYS A 127 1.00 -9.16 8.20
N VAL A 128 1.86 -8.16 8.05
CA VAL A 128 1.45 -6.76 8.13
C VAL A 128 1.48 -6.15 6.74
N CYS A 129 0.37 -5.54 6.36
CA CYS A 129 0.19 -4.85 5.09
C CYS A 129 0.18 -3.34 5.36
N CYS A 130 1.26 -2.66 4.98
CA CYS A 130 1.38 -1.22 5.03
C CYS A 130 0.97 -0.54 3.73
N GLU A 131 0.82 -1.29 2.64
CA GLU A 131 0.09 -0.81 1.48
C GLU A 131 -1.33 -0.42 1.91
N SER A 132 -1.72 0.81 1.62
CA SER A 132 -3.07 1.27 1.88
C SER A 132 -4.08 0.33 1.25
N SER A 133 -4.92 -0.25 2.09
CA SER A 133 -6.04 -1.06 1.67
C SER A 133 -6.97 -0.32 0.71
N ASP A 134 -7.00 1.01 0.74
CA ASP A 134 -7.98 1.79 -0.02
C ASP A 134 -7.32 2.84 -0.91
N CYS A 135 -6.63 2.40 -1.97
CA CYS A 135 -6.48 3.28 -3.13
C CYS A 135 -7.80 3.26 -3.89
N LYS A 136 -8.45 4.42 -3.97
CA LYS A 136 -9.72 4.59 -4.66
C LYS A 136 -9.66 5.82 -5.54
N LEU A 137 -9.75 5.59 -6.85
CA LEU A 137 -9.98 6.63 -7.83
C LEU A 137 -11.48 6.64 -8.20
N SER A 138 -12.10 7.81 -8.26
CA SER A 138 -13.55 7.91 -8.50
C SER A 138 -13.95 9.24 -9.13
N GLU A 139 -15.20 9.36 -9.58
CA GLU A 139 -15.78 10.58 -10.16
C GLU A 139 -14.95 11.15 -11.32
N LEU A 140 -14.54 10.28 -12.25
CA LEU A 140 -13.80 10.69 -13.43
C LEU A 140 -14.62 11.65 -14.30
N GLN A 141 -14.07 12.84 -14.52
CA GLN A 141 -14.55 13.84 -15.45
C GLN A 141 -13.48 14.04 -16.52
N VAL A 142 -13.88 13.87 -17.77
CA VAL A 142 -13.01 14.06 -18.94
C VAL A 142 -13.66 15.08 -19.85
N GLU A 143 -12.93 16.14 -20.17
CA GLU A 143 -13.39 17.19 -21.08
C GLU A 143 -12.36 17.39 -22.19
N LYS A 144 -12.82 17.57 -23.43
CA LYS A 144 -11.94 17.91 -24.56
C LYS A 144 -12.17 19.35 -25.01
N THR A 145 -11.11 19.98 -25.53
CA THR A 145 -11.24 21.27 -26.19
C THR A 145 -11.91 21.14 -27.56
N ALA A 146 -12.33 22.28 -28.12
CA ALA A 146 -12.51 22.39 -29.56
C ALA A 146 -11.18 22.13 -30.28
N CYS A 147 -11.27 21.79 -31.57
CA CYS A 147 -10.09 21.65 -32.40
C CYS A 147 -9.48 23.03 -32.68
N ASN A 148 -8.16 23.11 -32.69
CA ASN A 148 -7.43 24.26 -33.19
C ASN A 148 -7.33 24.22 -34.73
N ASP A 149 -6.70 25.24 -35.32
CA ASP A 149 -6.51 25.35 -36.77
C ASP A 149 -5.71 24.19 -37.38
N ASP A 150 -4.90 23.49 -36.57
CA ASP A 150 -4.14 22.31 -36.96
C ASP A 150 -4.93 20.99 -36.82
N GLN A 151 -6.25 21.06 -36.59
CA GLN A 151 -7.11 19.90 -36.35
C GLN A 151 -6.69 19.06 -35.15
N LYS A 152 -6.15 19.72 -34.11
CA LYS A 152 -5.77 19.09 -32.86
C LYS A 152 -6.60 19.59 -31.69
N PHE A 153 -6.73 18.76 -30.67
CA PHE A 153 -7.47 19.08 -29.45
C PHE A 153 -6.66 18.69 -28.20
N PHE A 154 -7.04 19.22 -27.05
CA PHE A 154 -6.50 18.80 -25.75
C PHE A 154 -7.59 18.08 -24.95
N VAL A 155 -7.17 17.27 -23.98
CA VAL A 155 -8.06 16.56 -23.04
C VAL A 155 -7.67 16.92 -21.62
N PHE A 156 -8.66 17.25 -20.80
CA PHE A 156 -8.52 17.52 -19.38
C PHE A 156 -9.10 16.37 -18.57
N PHE A 157 -8.37 15.95 -17.54
CA PHE A 157 -8.79 14.90 -16.62
C PHE A 157 -8.90 15.46 -15.20
N LYS A 158 -10.04 15.21 -14.56
CA LYS A 158 -10.31 15.52 -13.15
C LYS A 158 -10.99 14.33 -12.51
N PHE A 159 -10.57 13.95 -11.31
CA PHE A 159 -11.16 12.85 -10.56
C PHE A 159 -10.84 12.99 -9.07
N ASN A 160 -11.51 12.24 -8.22
CA ASN A 160 -11.22 12.14 -6.80
C ASN A 160 -10.28 10.96 -6.54
N HIS A 161 -9.38 11.14 -5.56
CA HIS A 161 -8.47 10.09 -5.09
C HIS A 161 -8.56 9.96 -3.57
N GLN A 162 -8.40 8.74 -3.09
CA GLN A 162 -8.21 8.40 -1.69
C GLN A 162 -7.09 7.36 -1.63
N GLY A 163 -6.19 7.49 -0.67
CA GLY A 163 -5.01 6.64 -0.53
C GLY A 163 -3.75 7.47 -0.25
N PRO A 164 -2.63 6.81 0.04
CA PRO A 164 -1.33 7.41 0.33
C PRO A 164 -0.53 7.74 -0.93
N GLY A 165 -1.00 7.30 -2.12
CA GLY A 165 -0.34 7.60 -3.38
C GLY A 165 -0.25 9.10 -3.61
N ASP A 166 0.88 9.57 -4.15
CA ASP A 166 1.14 10.98 -4.44
C ASP A 166 1.10 11.31 -5.93
N CYS A 167 1.13 10.28 -6.79
CA CYS A 167 1.11 10.43 -8.23
C CYS A 167 0.27 9.38 -8.96
N PHE A 168 -0.04 9.70 -10.21
CA PHE A 168 -0.72 8.84 -11.17
C PHE A 168 -0.09 9.01 -12.55
N ARG A 169 -0.28 8.01 -13.41
CA ARG A 169 0.17 8.02 -14.80
C ARG A 169 -1.01 7.89 -15.75
N ILE A 170 -0.94 8.60 -16.89
CA ILE A 170 -1.94 8.50 -17.95
C ILE A 170 -1.32 7.75 -19.14
N ARG A 171 -1.89 6.61 -19.50
CA ARG A 171 -1.53 5.84 -20.71
C ARG A 171 -2.74 5.72 -21.63
N GLY A 172 -2.53 5.45 -22.91
CA GLY A 172 -3.64 5.26 -23.85
C GLY A 172 -3.15 5.06 -25.28
N ASN A 173 -3.82 4.19 -26.05
CA ASN A 173 -3.43 3.85 -27.42
C ASN A 173 -1.98 3.36 -27.55
N GLY A 174 -1.46 2.67 -26.54
CA GLY A 174 -0.05 2.23 -26.48
C GLY A 174 0.96 3.35 -26.21
N HIS A 175 0.51 4.57 -25.93
CA HIS A 175 1.34 5.73 -25.60
C HIS A 175 1.29 6.03 -24.09
N ASP A 176 2.43 6.43 -23.51
CA ASP A 176 2.54 6.94 -22.15
C ASP A 176 2.54 8.47 -22.19
N TYR A 177 1.47 9.10 -21.71
CA TYR A 177 1.31 10.55 -21.72
C TYR A 177 2.00 11.24 -20.54
N GLY A 178 2.53 10.47 -19.59
CA GLY A 178 3.33 10.98 -18.49
C GLY A 178 2.74 10.72 -17.11
N GLU A 179 3.56 11.07 -16.12
CA GLU A 179 3.28 10.95 -14.70
C GLU A 179 3.00 12.33 -14.10
N PHE A 180 1.99 12.40 -13.23
CA PHE A 180 1.45 13.62 -12.65
C PHE A 180 1.18 13.42 -11.16
N LYS A 181 1.28 14.48 -10.37
CA LYS A 181 0.87 14.47 -8.96
C LYS A 181 -0.63 14.68 -8.84
N TYR A 182 -1.27 14.06 -7.86
CA TYR A 182 -2.70 14.31 -7.59
C TYR A 182 -3.02 15.79 -7.32
N SER A 183 -2.05 16.53 -6.74
CA SER A 183 -2.16 17.97 -6.52
C SER A 183 -2.17 18.81 -7.80
N GLN A 184 -1.89 18.23 -8.97
CA GLN A 184 -1.92 18.90 -10.27
C GLN A 184 -3.27 18.79 -10.97
N LEU A 185 -4.25 18.08 -10.39
CA LEU A 185 -5.58 17.97 -10.99
C LEU A 185 -6.29 19.34 -11.06
N PRO A 186 -6.97 19.67 -12.17
CA PRO A 186 -7.08 18.88 -13.40
C PRO A 186 -5.83 18.93 -14.28
N VAL A 187 -5.45 17.79 -14.89
CA VAL A 187 -4.29 17.70 -15.79
C VAL A 187 -4.70 17.76 -17.26
N LYS A 188 -3.82 18.31 -18.10
CA LYS A 188 -4.05 18.51 -19.55
C LYS A 188 -3.11 17.63 -20.37
N ILE A 189 -3.67 16.83 -21.26
CA ILE A 189 -2.97 15.98 -22.24
C ILE A 189 -3.20 16.52 -23.66
N GLY A 190 -2.17 16.43 -24.51
CA GLY A 190 -2.22 16.82 -25.92
C GLY A 190 -1.13 17.83 -26.31
N PRO A 191 -1.20 18.38 -27.53
CA PRO A 191 -2.32 18.28 -28.48
C PRO A 191 -2.42 16.90 -29.16
N LEU A 192 -3.64 16.37 -29.30
CA LEU A 192 -3.97 15.10 -29.95
C LEU A 192 -4.64 15.34 -31.30
N ALA A 193 -4.46 14.43 -32.27
CA ALA A 193 -5.03 14.56 -33.62
C ALA A 193 -6.53 14.21 -33.66
N GLY A 194 -7.38 15.09 -34.18
CA GLY A 194 -8.80 14.80 -34.42
C GLY A 194 -9.06 14.37 -35.87
N ASP A 195 -8.40 13.30 -36.30
CA ASP A 195 -8.33 12.81 -37.68
C ASP A 195 -9.48 11.86 -38.09
N CYS A 196 -10.50 11.65 -37.25
CA CYS A 196 -11.57 10.66 -37.43
C CYS A 196 -11.12 9.18 -37.56
N THR A 197 -9.84 8.87 -37.39
CA THR A 197 -9.30 7.51 -37.52
C THR A 197 -8.87 6.95 -36.19
N THR A 198 -8.19 7.76 -35.38
CA THR A 198 -7.64 7.38 -34.08
C THR A 198 -8.76 7.27 -33.05
N ASN A 199 -8.91 6.08 -32.46
CA ASN A 199 -9.90 5.81 -31.43
C ASN A 199 -9.27 5.96 -30.04
N TYR A 200 -9.48 7.09 -29.36
CA TYR A 200 -8.78 7.39 -28.12
C TYR A 200 -9.35 6.64 -26.91
N GLU A 201 -8.45 5.96 -26.19
CA GLU A 201 -8.71 5.38 -24.88
C GLU A 201 -7.65 5.86 -23.90
N PHE A 202 -8.02 6.02 -22.63
CA PHE A 202 -7.13 6.46 -21.57
C PHE A 202 -7.28 5.57 -20.35
N VAL A 203 -6.16 5.22 -19.75
CA VAL A 203 -6.06 4.53 -18.47
C VAL A 203 -5.26 5.42 -17.53
N ILE A 204 -5.87 5.76 -16.40
CA ILE A 204 -5.27 6.52 -15.31
C ILE A 204 -4.92 5.52 -14.22
N ILE A 205 -3.64 5.41 -13.85
CA ILE A 205 -3.14 4.37 -12.93
C ILE A 205 -2.38 5.05 -11.79
N ASP A 206 -2.65 4.69 -10.54
CA ASP A 206 -1.83 5.11 -9.39
C ASP A 206 -0.39 4.60 -9.55
N CYS A 207 0.59 5.44 -9.25
CA CYS A 207 2.01 5.09 -9.43
C CYS A 207 2.50 3.93 -8.58
N HIS A 208 1.91 3.76 -7.39
CA HIS A 208 2.31 2.77 -6.39
C HIS A 208 1.41 1.54 -6.42
N LYS A 209 0.27 1.60 -7.11
CA LYS A 209 -0.71 0.51 -7.19
C LYS A 209 -1.31 0.38 -8.58
N GLU A 210 -0.73 -0.48 -9.42
CA GLU A 210 -1.16 -0.73 -10.81
C GLU A 210 -2.64 -1.18 -10.94
N ASP A 211 -3.20 -1.83 -9.91
CA ASP A 211 -4.62 -2.22 -9.91
C ASP A 211 -5.57 -1.07 -9.56
N CYS A 212 -5.07 0.03 -9.02
CA CYS A 212 -5.84 1.24 -8.73
C CYS A 212 -5.90 2.13 -9.97
N ARG A 213 -6.94 1.92 -10.79
CA ARG A 213 -7.04 2.57 -12.10
C ARG A 213 -8.46 3.01 -12.46
N LEU A 214 -8.53 3.97 -13.36
CA LEU A 214 -9.74 4.36 -14.09
C LEU A 214 -9.50 4.23 -15.58
N GLU A 215 -10.55 3.87 -16.31
CA GLU A 215 -10.52 3.76 -17.77
C GLU A 215 -11.56 4.69 -18.38
N TYR A 216 -11.21 5.29 -19.51
CA TYR A 216 -12.11 6.15 -20.26
C TYR A 216 -11.90 5.99 -21.76
N ASN A 217 -12.96 5.61 -22.47
CA ASN A 217 -12.97 5.58 -23.92
C ASN A 217 -13.55 6.90 -24.44
N LEU A 218 -12.70 7.77 -24.97
CA LEU A 218 -13.14 9.02 -25.59
C LEU A 218 -13.74 8.78 -26.99
N GLY A 219 -13.27 7.73 -27.66
CA GLY A 219 -13.68 7.43 -29.02
C GLY A 219 -12.86 8.19 -30.06
N LYS A 220 -13.37 8.21 -31.29
CA LYS A 220 -12.79 9.00 -32.38
C LYS A 220 -13.20 10.46 -32.26
N VAL A 221 -12.24 11.36 -32.47
CA VAL A 221 -12.50 12.80 -32.58
C VAL A 221 -12.37 13.21 -34.03
N CYS A 222 -13.40 13.87 -34.53
CA CYS A 222 -13.48 14.40 -35.88
C CYS A 222 -13.43 15.93 -35.84
N CYS A 223 -12.28 16.51 -36.19
CA CYS A 223 -12.16 17.96 -36.36
C CYS A 223 -12.73 18.42 -37.70
N GLU A 224 -12.64 17.57 -38.72
CA GLU A 224 -13.27 17.79 -40.03
C GLU A 224 -14.60 17.04 -40.13
N SER A 225 -15.59 17.51 -39.39
CA SER A 225 -16.97 17.29 -39.78
C SER A 225 -17.78 18.47 -39.25
N SER A 226 -17.78 19.57 -40.01
CA SER A 226 -19.02 20.34 -40.06
C SER A 226 -20.09 19.34 -40.45
N ASP A 227 -21.07 19.11 -39.56
CA ASP A 227 -22.34 18.50 -39.93
C ASP A 227 -22.93 19.31 -41.09
N CYS A 228 -22.52 19.03 -42.33
CA CYS A 228 -23.20 19.53 -43.51
C CYS A 228 -24.46 18.68 -43.65
N LYS A 229 -25.46 19.01 -42.82
CA LYS A 229 -26.82 18.51 -43.01
C LYS A 229 -27.46 19.36 -44.10
N LEU A 230 -27.42 18.87 -45.33
CA LEU A 230 -28.35 19.30 -46.36
C LEU A 230 -29.70 18.64 -46.08
N SER A 231 -30.64 19.39 -45.52
CA SER A 231 -32.03 18.95 -45.41
C SER A 231 -32.83 19.38 -46.64
N GLU A 232 -33.58 18.43 -47.20
CA GLU A 232 -34.65 18.54 -48.19
C GLU A 232 -34.45 19.55 -49.35
N LEU A 233 -34.18 19.02 -50.56
CA LEU A 233 -34.19 19.80 -51.79
C LEU A 233 -35.64 19.96 -52.29
N GLN A 234 -36.16 21.18 -52.31
CA GLN A 234 -37.46 21.47 -52.92
C GLN A 234 -37.27 22.04 -54.32
N VAL A 235 -37.93 21.42 -55.31
CA VAL A 235 -37.94 21.86 -56.71
C VAL A 235 -39.35 22.36 -57.06
N GLU A 236 -39.54 23.67 -57.07
CA GLU A 236 -40.76 24.27 -57.59
C GLU A 236 -40.63 24.52 -59.10
N LYS A 237 -41.45 23.86 -59.91
CA LYS A 237 -41.62 24.21 -61.32
C LYS A 237 -42.52 25.45 -61.40
N GLN A 238 -41.95 26.62 -61.68
CA GLN A 238 -42.77 27.77 -62.06
C GLN A 238 -43.15 27.67 -63.53
N HIS A 239 -44.44 27.80 -63.81
CA HIS A 239 -44.96 27.86 -65.17
C HIS A 239 -44.59 29.22 -65.78
N ALA A 240 -43.64 29.24 -66.72
CA ALA A 240 -43.22 30.44 -67.40
C ALA A 240 -44.18 30.78 -68.55
N THR A 241 -44.78 31.96 -68.53
CA THR A 241 -45.66 32.46 -69.61
C THR A 241 -44.89 32.99 -70.83
N THR A 242 -43.57 32.76 -70.95
CA THR A 242 -42.80 33.00 -72.19
C THR A 242 -41.51 32.17 -72.22
N ILE A 243 -41.41 31.20 -73.15
CA ILE A 243 -40.28 30.37 -73.69
C ILE A 243 -38.96 30.16 -72.90
N LYS A 244 -38.88 30.43 -71.60
CA LYS A 244 -37.75 30.02 -70.75
C LYS A 244 -38.27 29.50 -69.41
N SER A 245 -38.27 28.19 -69.25
CA SER A 245 -38.52 27.55 -67.96
C SER A 245 -37.29 27.75 -67.07
N PHE A 246 -37.47 28.33 -65.89
CA PHE A 246 -36.43 28.39 -64.86
C PHE A 246 -36.85 27.50 -63.68
N CYS A 247 -35.94 26.64 -63.21
CA CYS A 247 -36.13 25.93 -61.94
C CYS A 247 -35.47 26.76 -60.83
N LEU A 248 -36.24 27.13 -59.81
CA LEU A 248 -35.69 27.74 -58.61
C LEU A 248 -35.29 26.61 -57.66
N PHE A 249 -34.03 26.56 -57.25
CA PHE A 249 -33.55 25.66 -56.20
C PHE A 249 -33.49 26.43 -54.89
N LYS A 250 -34.29 26.02 -53.91
CA LYS A 250 -34.20 26.50 -52.53
C LYS A 250 -33.68 25.35 -51.68
N PHE A 251 -32.67 25.64 -50.87
CA PHE A 251 -32.13 24.72 -49.88
C PHE A 251 -31.73 25.52 -48.65
N ASP A 252 -31.82 24.89 -47.48
CA ASP A 252 -31.32 25.44 -46.22
C ASP A 252 -29.91 24.89 -45.95
N HIS A 253 -29.02 25.73 -45.42
CA HIS A 253 -27.64 25.34 -45.13
C HIS A 253 -27.20 25.86 -43.76
N GLN A 254 -26.56 25.00 -42.97
CA GLN A 254 -25.85 25.39 -41.76
C GLN A 254 -24.37 24.98 -41.86
N GLY A 255 -23.47 25.97 -41.70
CA GLY A 255 -22.02 25.81 -41.79
C GLY A 255 -21.32 27.07 -42.30
N GLN A 256 -19.98 27.09 -42.28
CA GLN A 256 -19.18 28.12 -42.96
C GLN A 256 -18.61 27.52 -44.26
N GLY A 257 -19.28 27.79 -45.37
CA GLY A 257 -18.89 27.34 -46.71
C GLY A 257 -19.76 28.00 -47.79
N THR A 258 -19.24 28.13 -49.01
CA THR A 258 -20.01 28.62 -50.17
C THR A 258 -20.74 27.46 -50.84
N VAL A 259 -22.07 27.52 -50.90
CA VAL A 259 -22.88 26.55 -51.66
C VAL A 259 -23.06 27.05 -53.09
N SER A 260 -22.69 26.22 -54.07
CA SER A 260 -22.82 26.52 -55.50
C SER A 260 -23.77 25.53 -56.15
N ALA A 261 -24.79 26.00 -56.85
CA ALA A 261 -25.70 25.17 -57.65
C ALA A 261 -25.30 25.23 -59.13
N LEU A 262 -24.92 24.10 -59.73
CA LEU A 262 -24.61 23.96 -61.15
C LEU A 262 -25.78 23.27 -61.86
N GLY A 263 -26.57 24.04 -62.61
CA GLY A 263 -27.61 23.51 -63.49
C GLY A 263 -27.06 23.24 -64.89
N LYS A 264 -27.25 22.02 -65.41
CA LYS A 264 -26.97 21.67 -66.81
C LYS A 264 -28.29 21.64 -67.57
N TRP A 265 -28.43 22.49 -68.58
CA TRP A 265 -29.58 22.49 -69.48
C TRP A 265 -29.24 21.61 -70.69
N THR A 266 -30.08 20.61 -70.99
CA THR A 266 -30.05 19.84 -72.24
C THR A 266 -31.25 20.22 -73.10
#